data_AF-A0A5C6ITU0-F1
#
_entry.id   AF-A0A5C6ITU0-F1
#
_cell.length_a   1.000
_cell.length_b   1.000
_cell.length_c   1.000
_cell.angle_alpha   90.00
_cell.angle_beta   90.00
_cell.angle_gamma   90.00
#
_symmetry.space_group_name_H-M   'P 1'
#
loop_
_entity.id
_entity.type
_entity.pdbx_description
1 polymer ?
#
loop_
_entity_poly.entity_id
_entity_poly.type
_entity_poly.pdbx_seq_one_letter_code
_entity_poly.pdbx_strand_id
1 'polypeptide(L)'
;VRHPAPDGPWRLIDVDDLGLGVPAWDLARPAAWYACGLLPPDTWTRFLAAYRAARGPAVPAAGDPWPALDVPARALTVQTAALAITKALTAHRPLDEAERALVGACARMTAVPYAT
;
A
#
# COMPACT_ATOMS: atom_id res chain seq x y z
N VAL A 1 2.43 3.42 -24.51
CA VAL A 1 3.40 2.30 -24.35
C VAL A 1 3.07 1.24 -25.39
N ARG A 2 4.01 0.85 -26.27
CA ARG A 2 3.80 -0.28 -27.20
C ARG A 2 3.65 -1.54 -26.37
N HIS A 3 2.71 -2.42 -26.73
CA HIS A 3 2.48 -3.68 -26.01
C HIS A 3 3.82 -4.42 -25.82
N PRO A 4 4.26 -4.69 -24.56
CA PRO A 4 5.46 -5.47 -24.34
C PRO A 4 5.26 -6.90 -24.85
N ALA A 5 6.35 -7.55 -25.26
CA ALA A 5 6.32 -8.97 -25.57
C ALA A 5 5.81 -9.76 -24.34
N PRO A 6 4.99 -10.82 -24.51
CA PRO A 6 4.32 -11.51 -23.41
C PRO A 6 5.25 -11.95 -22.28
N ASP A 7 6.50 -12.31 -22.61
CA ASP A 7 7.51 -12.82 -21.68
C ASP A 7 8.73 -11.88 -21.53
N GLY A 8 8.56 -10.60 -21.86
CA GLY A 8 9.61 -9.60 -21.68
C GLY A 8 9.87 -9.30 -20.19
N PRO A 9 11.08 -8.82 -19.85
CA PRO A 9 11.35 -8.39 -18.48
C PRO A 9 10.43 -7.24 -18.07
N TRP A 10 9.94 -7.26 -16.83
CA TRP A 10 9.22 -6.13 -16.25
C TRP A 10 10.12 -4.88 -16.23
N ARG A 11 9.54 -3.74 -16.58
CA ARG A 11 10.21 -2.43 -16.57
C ARG A 11 9.42 -1.49 -15.66
N LEU A 12 10.13 -0.79 -14.79
CA LEU A 12 9.54 0.32 -14.03
C LEU A 12 9.29 1.49 -14.99
N ILE A 13 8.12 2.09 -14.90
CA ILE A 13 7.70 3.27 -15.65
C ILE A 13 7.40 4.41 -14.67
N ASP A 14 7.11 5.60 -15.20
CA ASP A 14 6.77 6.78 -14.40
C ASP A 14 7.87 7.11 -13.35
N VAL A 15 9.13 7.02 -13.81
CA VAL A 15 10.33 7.18 -12.97
C VAL A 15 10.54 8.61 -12.46
N ASP A 16 9.80 9.57 -13.02
CA ASP A 16 9.89 10.99 -12.63
C ASP A 16 9.39 11.23 -11.20
N ASP A 17 8.59 10.30 -10.65
CA ASP A 17 8.12 10.34 -9.25
C ASP A 17 9.11 9.68 -8.27
N LEU A 18 10.26 9.17 -8.73
CA LEU A 18 11.27 8.56 -7.86
C LEU A 18 12.09 9.62 -7.12
N GLY A 19 12.50 9.29 -5.90
CA GLY A 19 13.33 10.14 -5.06
C GLY A 19 14.04 9.36 -3.97
N LEU A 20 14.94 10.03 -3.26
CA LEU A 20 15.57 9.48 -2.06
C LEU A 20 14.57 9.49 -0.90
N GLY A 21 14.60 8.45 -0.07
CA GLY A 21 13.71 8.35 1.08
C GLY A 21 13.93 7.08 1.90
N VAL A 22 13.14 6.93 2.96
CA VAL A 22 13.12 5.69 3.75
C VAL A 22 12.50 4.59 2.87
N PRO A 23 13.18 3.46 2.60
CA PRO A 23 12.73 2.48 1.60
C PRO A 23 11.37 1.84 1.91
N ALA A 24 10.93 1.85 3.17
CA ALA A 24 9.61 1.38 3.57
C ALA A 24 8.44 2.07 2.85
N TRP A 25 8.63 3.30 2.36
CA TRP A 25 7.61 4.03 1.61
C TRP A 25 7.28 3.40 0.26
N ASP A 26 8.22 2.69 -0.38
CA ASP A 26 7.96 1.95 -1.62
C ASP A 26 6.93 0.83 -1.42
N LEU A 27 6.84 0.31 -0.18
CA LEU A 27 5.92 -0.75 0.19
C LEU A 27 4.62 -0.23 0.84
N ALA A 28 4.45 1.08 0.98
CA ALA A 28 3.30 1.68 1.65
C ALA A 28 1.97 1.23 1.01
N ARG A 29 1.89 1.20 -0.33
CA ARG A 29 0.68 0.83 -1.07
C ARG A 29 0.28 -0.63 -0.89
N PRO A 30 1.14 -1.62 -1.19
CA PRO A 30 0.76 -3.01 -0.98
C PRO A 30 0.51 -3.32 0.51
N ALA A 31 1.24 -2.68 1.44
CA ALA A 31 1.00 -2.86 2.88
C ALA A 31 -0.35 -2.28 3.33
N ALA A 32 -0.70 -1.08 2.87
CA ALA A 32 -2.01 -0.45 3.13
C ALA A 32 -3.16 -1.32 2.59
N TRP A 33 -3.03 -1.82 1.37
CA TRP A 33 -4.05 -2.68 0.77
C TRP A 33 -4.23 -3.98 1.55
N TYR A 34 -3.13 -4.62 1.97
CA TYR A 34 -3.21 -5.80 2.82
C TYR A 34 -3.89 -5.49 4.17
N ALA A 35 -3.47 -4.42 4.86
CA ALA A 35 -4.06 -4.01 6.13
C ALA A 35 -5.56 -3.65 6.04
N CYS A 36 -5.99 -3.14 4.89
CA CYS A 36 -7.38 -2.78 4.64
C CYS A 36 -8.23 -3.95 4.12
N GLY A 37 -7.65 -5.12 3.87
CA GLY A 37 -8.34 -6.28 3.29
C GLY A 37 -8.56 -6.21 1.78
N LEU A 38 -7.90 -5.27 1.09
CA LEU A 38 -7.96 -5.09 -0.37
C LEU A 38 -6.99 -6.00 -1.12
N LEU A 39 -5.96 -6.50 -0.44
CA LEU A 39 -4.99 -7.45 -1.00
C LEU A 39 -5.12 -8.79 -0.28
N PRO A 40 -5.36 -9.91 -1.01
CA PRO A 40 -5.44 -11.24 -0.38
C PRO A 40 -4.16 -11.61 0.37
N PRO A 41 -4.25 -12.29 1.52
CA PRO A 41 -3.08 -12.67 2.33
C PRO A 41 -2.02 -13.47 1.57
N ASP A 42 -2.42 -14.40 0.70
CA ASP A 42 -1.48 -15.21 -0.09
C ASP A 42 -0.71 -14.37 -1.12
N THR A 43 -1.37 -13.36 -1.70
CA THR A 43 -0.73 -12.42 -2.62
C THR A 43 0.26 -11.53 -1.88
N TRP A 44 -0.10 -11.03 -0.70
CA TRP A 44 0.82 -10.28 0.17
C TRP A 44 2.05 -11.11 0.54
N THR A 45 1.83 -12.36 0.96
CA THR A 45 2.89 -13.29 1.38
C THR A 45 3.83 -13.60 0.22
N ARG A 46 3.30 -13.91 -0.97
CA ARG A 46 4.08 -14.16 -2.18
C ARG A 46 4.91 -12.94 -2.58
N PHE A 47 4.32 -11.75 -2.55
CA PHE A 47 5.01 -10.50 -2.83
C PHE A 47 6.18 -10.26 -1.86
N LEU A 48 5.91 -10.33 -0.56
CA LEU A 48 6.91 -10.07 0.47
C LEU A 48 8.08 -11.08 0.43
N ALA A 49 7.76 -12.35 0.17
CA ALA A 49 8.78 -13.39 -0.01
C ALA A 49 9.69 -13.10 -1.21
N ALA A 50 9.11 -12.72 -2.36
CA ALA A 50 9.89 -12.35 -3.55
C ALA A 50 10.74 -11.09 -3.32
N TYR A 51 10.20 -10.08 -2.65
CA TYR A 51 10.94 -8.86 -2.29
C TYR A 51 12.15 -9.17 -1.41
N ARG A 52 11.98 -10.02 -0.38
CA ARG A 52 13.08 -10.48 0.49
C ARG A 52 14.11 -11.33 -0.25
N ALA A 53 13.66 -12.24 -1.12
CA ALA A 53 14.56 -13.06 -1.95
C ALA A 53 15.42 -12.20 -2.89
N ALA A 54 14.86 -11.09 -3.38
CA ALA A 54 15.57 -10.07 -4.16
C ALA A 54 16.46 -9.14 -3.31
N ARG A 55 16.56 -9.37 -1.99
CA ARG A 55 17.29 -8.55 -1.01
C ARG A 55 16.79 -7.10 -0.92
N GLY A 56 15.48 -6.90 -1.05
CA GLY A 56 14.86 -5.59 -0.92
C GLY A 56 15.10 -4.96 0.47
N PRO A 57 15.47 -3.67 0.57
CA PRO A 57 15.93 -3.06 1.82
C PRO A 57 14.83 -2.53 2.74
N ALA A 58 13.57 -2.49 2.30
CA ALA A 58 12.46 -1.86 3.03
C ALA A 58 12.06 -2.54 4.34
N VAL A 59 12.40 -3.83 4.50
CA VAL A 59 11.96 -4.66 5.63
C VAL A 59 13.08 -5.63 6.03
N PRO A 60 13.05 -6.16 7.27
CA PRO A 60 13.96 -7.23 7.67
C PRO A 60 13.89 -8.44 6.73
N ALA A 61 15.02 -9.11 6.52
CA ALA A 61 15.12 -10.29 5.67
C ALA A 61 14.23 -11.46 6.14
N ALA A 62 13.91 -11.50 7.44
CA ALA A 62 12.99 -12.46 8.06
C ALA A 62 12.23 -11.81 9.22
N GLY A 63 11.16 -12.44 9.68
CA GLY A 63 10.35 -11.97 10.80
C GLY A 63 9.29 -10.95 10.41
N ASP A 64 8.82 -10.21 11.41
CA ASP A 64 7.71 -9.25 11.28
C ASP A 64 8.12 -8.01 10.47
N PRO A 65 7.45 -7.70 9.35
CA PRO A 65 7.72 -6.48 8.59
C PRO A 65 7.03 -5.23 9.18
N TRP A 66 6.03 -5.39 10.05
CA TRP A 66 5.16 -4.29 10.50
C TRP A 66 5.85 -3.17 11.26
N PRO A 67 6.91 -3.39 12.04
CA PRO A 67 7.66 -2.28 12.65
C PRO A 67 8.18 -1.26 11.63
N ALA A 68 8.48 -1.68 10.39
CA ALA A 68 8.86 -0.77 9.30
C ALA A 68 7.66 -0.24 8.51
N LEU A 69 6.58 -1.02 8.41
CA LEU A 69 5.47 -0.76 7.49
C LEU A 69 4.25 -0.07 8.11
N ASP A 70 4.08 -0.09 9.43
CA ASP A 70 2.86 0.46 10.07
C ASP A 70 2.62 1.93 9.72
N VAL A 71 3.63 2.79 9.93
CA VAL A 71 3.51 4.22 9.65
C VAL A 71 3.24 4.52 8.17
N PRO A 72 4.02 3.99 7.20
CA PRO A 72 3.72 4.20 5.77
C PRO A 72 2.34 3.66 5.34
N ALA A 73 1.96 2.48 5.82
CA ALA A 73 0.68 1.86 5.48
C ALA A 73 -0.50 2.69 6.00
N ARG A 74 -0.43 3.16 7.25
CA ARG A 74 -1.47 4.02 7.85
C ARG A 74 -1.55 5.38 7.16
N ALA A 75 -0.41 6.02 6.91
CA ALA A 75 -0.35 7.32 6.23
C ALA A 75 -1.00 7.24 4.83
N LEU A 76 -0.64 6.23 4.04
CA LEU A 76 -1.21 6.06 2.71
C LEU A 76 -2.68 5.65 2.75
N THR A 77 -3.11 4.87 3.74
CA THR A 77 -4.53 4.55 3.95
C THR A 77 -5.35 5.82 4.16
N VAL A 78 -4.90 6.72 5.05
CA VAL A 78 -5.56 8.00 5.32
C VAL A 78 -5.58 8.90 4.07
N GLN A 79 -4.43 9.02 3.40
CA GLN A 79 -4.34 9.82 2.16
C GLN A 79 -5.30 9.29 1.08
N THR A 80 -5.35 7.98 0.88
CA THR A 80 -6.18 7.35 -0.16
C THR A 80 -7.65 7.47 0.18
N ALA A 81 -8.03 7.28 1.45
CA ALA A 81 -9.40 7.49 1.92
C ALA A 81 -9.87 8.94 1.70
N ALA A 82 -9.03 9.93 2.03
CA ALA A 82 -9.34 11.34 1.80
C ALA A 82 -9.55 11.63 0.31
N LEU A 83 -8.65 11.14 -0.56
CA LEU A 83 -8.78 11.31 -2.01
C LEU A 83 -10.03 10.64 -2.57
N ALA A 84 -10.38 9.45 -2.09
CA ALA A 84 -11.58 8.73 -2.49
C ALA A 84 -12.85 9.51 -2.14
N ILE A 85 -12.93 10.06 -0.93
CA ILE A 85 -14.04 10.91 -0.49
C ILE A 85 -14.17 12.14 -1.40
N THR A 86 -13.08 12.87 -1.63
CA THR A 86 -13.11 14.05 -2.51
C THR A 86 -13.60 13.70 -3.91
N LYS A 87 -13.08 12.62 -4.51
CA LYS A 87 -13.48 12.18 -5.84
C LYS A 87 -14.96 11.77 -5.91
N ALA A 88 -15.44 11.03 -4.92
CA ALA A 88 -16.84 10.58 -4.86
C ALA A 88 -17.80 11.76 -4.69
N LEU A 89 -17.46 12.74 -3.86
CA LEU A 89 -18.23 13.98 -3.69
C LEU A 89 -18.29 14.79 -4.98
N THR A 90 -17.16 15.00 -5.64
CA THR A 90 -17.09 15.70 -6.94
C THR A 90 -17.92 14.99 -8.01
N ALA A 91 -17.94 13.66 -8.00
CA ALA A 91 -18.70 12.85 -8.95
C ALA A 91 -20.16 12.58 -8.54
N HIS A 92 -20.63 13.14 -7.41
CA HIS A 92 -21.98 12.92 -6.86
C HIS A 92 -22.37 11.43 -6.77
N ARG A 93 -21.44 10.57 -6.35
CA ARG A 93 -21.65 9.12 -6.23
C ARG A 93 -21.32 8.62 -4.83
N PRO A 94 -21.89 7.47 -4.41
CA PRO A 94 -21.41 6.80 -3.21
C PRO A 94 -19.98 6.28 -3.40
N LEU A 95 -19.32 6.03 -2.26
CA LEU A 95 -18.06 5.29 -2.23
C LEU A 95 -18.29 3.85 -2.70
N ASP A 96 -17.37 3.31 -3.49
CA ASP A 96 -17.36 1.89 -3.85
C ASP A 96 -16.87 1.00 -2.70
N GLU A 97 -16.82 -0.31 -2.92
CA GLU A 97 -16.40 -1.27 -1.89
C GLU A 97 -14.98 -1.02 -1.39
N ALA A 98 -14.03 -0.75 -2.29
CA ALA A 98 -12.64 -0.54 -1.92
C ALA A 98 -12.45 0.79 -1.17
N GLU A 99 -13.13 1.83 -1.63
CA GLU A 99 -13.15 3.14 -0.99
C GLU A 99 -13.77 3.07 0.42
N ARG A 100 -14.86 2.31 0.59
CA ARG A 100 -15.46 2.06 1.93
C ARG A 100 -14.51 1.29 2.84
N ALA A 101 -13.76 0.32 2.33
CA ALA A 101 -12.79 -0.43 3.13
C ALA A 101 -11.67 0.47 3.68
N LEU A 102 -11.16 1.41 2.87
CA LEU A 102 -10.16 2.40 3.28
C LEU A 102 -10.70 3.33 4.38
N VAL A 103 -11.90 3.89 4.19
CA VAL A 103 -12.55 4.75 5.20
C VAL A 103 -12.82 3.97 6.49
N GLY A 104 -13.29 2.73 6.38
CA GLY A 104 -13.50 1.84 7.52
C GLY A 104 -12.20 1.53 8.26
N ALA A 105 -11.07 1.40 7.56
CA ALA A 105 -9.76 1.22 8.18
C ALA A 105 -9.33 2.46 8.98
N CYS A 106 -9.54 3.67 8.45
CA CYS A 106 -9.27 4.91 9.19
C CYS A 106 -10.04 4.98 10.52
N ALA A 107 -11.32 4.60 10.52
CA ALA A 107 -12.15 4.59 11.73
C ALA A 107 -11.65 3.60 12.80
N ARG A 108 -11.08 2.45 12.39
CA ARG A 108 -10.48 1.49 13.32
C ARG A 108 -9.19 2.02 13.93
N MET A 109 -8.38 2.77 13.19
CA MET A 109 -7.13 3.36 13.70
C MET A 109 -7.37 4.35 14.83
N THR A 110 -8.45 5.15 14.76
CA THR A 110 -8.81 6.13 15.81
C THR A 110 -9.34 5.47 17.08
N ALA A 111 -9.79 4.21 17.00
CA ALA A 111 -10.31 3.46 18.14
C ALA A 111 -9.21 2.77 18.98
N VAL A 112 -7.94 2.80 18.52
CA VAL A 112 -6.80 2.26 19.25
C VAL A 112 -6.17 3.38 20.09
N PRO A 113 -6.18 3.31 21.43
CA PRO A 113 -5.48 4.28 22.28
C PRO A 113 -3.99 4.29 21.95
N TYR A 114 -3.39 5.48 21.91
CA TYR A 114 -1.93 5.62 21.82
C TYR A 114 -1.32 5.01 23.09
N ALA A 115 -0.48 3.99 22.96
CA ALA A 115 0.38 3.58 24.06
C ALA A 115 1.47 4.65 24.22
N THR A 116 1.35 5.47 25.27
CA THR A 116 2.40 6.39 25.72
C THR A 116 3.53 5.67 26.41
#